data_AF-A0A7K3H9K6-F1
#
_entry.id   AF-A0A7K3H9K6-F1
#
_cell.length_a   1.000
_cell.length_b   1.000
_cell.length_c   1.000
_cell.angle_alpha   90.00
_cell.angle_beta   90.00
_cell.angle_gamma   90.00
#
_symmetry.space_group_name_H-M   'P 1'
#
loop_
_entity.id
_entity.type
_entity.pdbx_description
1 polymer ?
#
loop_
_entity_poly.entity_id
_entity_poly.type
_entity_poly.pdbx_seq_one_letter_code
_entity_poly.pdbx_strand_id
1 'polypeptide(L)'
;RLADEPGPVALAELLNRLGPLLPVTWHGVGLEGHQLPEIVRQAVAGDRDARDLVVALGHPGLLTALAVRPGGEQLAATEEQWRRLRDVWDAQAEELALRHPRLRRRAVRAALVRDTAVDARLLHLARLPQVAGRWTRSAHGLAESLGVRVPWFERLLDEADDPLRPLAALMLVRLARDDAAREHARLEERRQQEAVAALAAARDGLDVAMRRLDRLPNLGWAVLGAVLVCAPWGFVISLSDAAGLAPQSAVVTGWLLAMPAAFVVHALELWIAVRIGPPGYHPAHSLAGLVVGTAERPGRFVLGSRRARLVSGLLVAVLFLVVLPYVLLWAPWLWPAGTVVALVVWTVRRDRDWRRRLRRQRALRAAVRGGPARPAVPGGRTA
;
A
#
# COMPACT_ATOMS: atom_id res chain seq x y z
N ARG A 1 62.69 -46.69 14.50
CA ARG A 1 61.26 -46.30 14.52
C ARG A 1 61.15 -45.03 15.35
N LEU A 2 61.17 -43.86 14.71
CA LEU A 2 60.70 -42.61 15.32
C LEU A 2 59.17 -42.72 15.31
N ALA A 3 58.57 -43.02 16.46
CA ALA A 3 57.25 -43.66 16.51
C ALA A 3 56.07 -42.70 16.41
N ASP A 4 56.25 -41.39 16.47
CA ASP A 4 55.20 -40.39 16.26
C ASP A 4 55.81 -39.14 15.60
N GLU A 5 55.03 -38.46 14.74
CA GLU A 5 55.42 -37.15 14.22
C GLU A 5 55.57 -36.16 15.39
N PRO A 6 56.68 -35.40 15.48
CA PRO A 6 56.88 -34.45 16.56
C PRO A 6 55.78 -33.38 16.52
N GLY A 7 55.16 -33.13 17.68
CA GLY A 7 54.17 -32.06 17.80
C GLY A 7 54.74 -30.69 17.42
N PRO A 8 53.88 -29.70 17.10
CA PRO A 8 54.30 -28.43 16.51
C PRO A 8 55.27 -27.65 17.40
N VAL A 9 55.11 -27.68 18.72
CA VAL A 9 56.04 -27.04 19.67
C VAL A 9 57.41 -27.72 19.65
N ALA A 10 57.45 -29.06 19.70
CA ALA A 10 58.70 -29.83 19.63
C ALA A 10 59.43 -29.61 18.30
N LEU A 11 58.69 -29.50 17.20
CA LEU A 11 59.24 -29.14 15.90
C LEU A 11 59.83 -27.72 15.91
N ALA A 12 59.11 -26.73 16.47
CA ALA A 12 59.62 -25.37 16.60
C ALA A 12 60.93 -25.30 17.43
N GLU A 13 61.00 -26.02 18.56
CA GLU A 13 62.21 -26.10 19.37
C GLU A 13 63.39 -26.75 18.62
N LEU A 14 63.14 -27.83 17.88
CA LEU A 14 64.14 -28.49 17.07
C LEU A 14 64.64 -27.57 15.95
N LEU A 15 63.72 -26.87 15.28
CA LEU A 15 64.04 -25.86 14.28
C LEU A 15 64.87 -24.70 14.88
N ASN A 16 64.59 -24.27 16.11
CA ASN A 16 65.38 -23.25 16.81
C ASN A 16 66.82 -23.71 17.10
N ARG A 17 67.01 -24.99 17.44
CA ARG A 17 68.34 -25.57 17.68
C ARG A 17 69.15 -25.73 16.40
N LEU A 18 68.51 -26.13 15.29
CA LEU A 18 69.20 -26.39 14.02
C LEU A 18 69.58 -25.12 13.25
N GLY A 19 68.85 -24.02 13.46
CA GLY A 19 69.08 -22.77 12.73
C GLY A 19 68.67 -21.54 13.55
N PRO A 20 69.45 -21.17 14.59
CA PRO A 20 69.08 -20.08 15.50
C PRO A 20 69.10 -18.69 14.84
N LEU A 21 69.86 -18.52 13.74
CA LEU A 21 69.96 -17.26 13.01
C LEU A 21 68.93 -17.13 11.87
N LEU A 22 68.11 -18.16 11.63
CA LEU A 22 67.08 -18.10 10.58
C LEU A 22 65.92 -17.22 11.02
N PRO A 23 65.33 -16.44 10.10
CA PRO A 23 64.18 -15.59 10.42
C PRO A 23 62.97 -16.43 10.86
N VAL A 24 62.08 -15.82 11.64
CA VAL A 24 60.89 -16.48 12.15
C VAL A 24 59.95 -16.89 11.01
N THR A 25 59.85 -18.19 10.80
CA THR A 25 59.10 -18.82 9.71
C THR A 25 58.42 -20.09 10.22
N TRP A 26 57.23 -20.39 9.68
CA TRP A 26 56.52 -21.64 9.91
C TRP A 26 55.99 -22.18 8.58
N HIS A 27 56.34 -23.43 8.23
CA HIS A 27 56.09 -24.02 6.91
C HIS A 27 56.53 -23.14 5.72
N GLY A 28 57.66 -22.44 5.85
CA GLY A 28 58.20 -21.58 4.79
C GLY A 28 57.53 -20.19 4.69
N VAL A 29 56.53 -19.91 5.52
CA VAL A 29 55.86 -18.61 5.58
C VAL A 29 56.45 -17.79 6.72
N GLY A 30 56.87 -16.56 6.43
CA GLY A 30 57.43 -15.66 7.44
C GLY A 30 56.36 -15.07 8.36
N LEU A 31 56.67 -14.99 9.65
CA LEU A 31 55.75 -14.54 10.71
C LEU A 31 56.13 -13.16 11.26
N GLU A 32 56.97 -12.43 10.53
CA GLU A 32 57.39 -11.09 10.91
C GLU A 32 56.20 -10.13 10.95
N GLY A 33 56.35 -9.01 11.68
CA GLY A 33 55.25 -8.08 11.96
C GLY A 33 54.50 -7.55 10.73
N HIS A 34 55.16 -7.45 9.56
CA HIS A 34 54.55 -6.99 8.32
C HIS A 34 53.94 -8.13 7.46
N GLN A 35 54.32 -9.38 7.70
CA GLN A 35 53.89 -10.55 6.91
C GLN A 35 52.65 -11.23 7.51
N LEU A 36 52.54 -11.24 8.85
CA LEU A 36 51.38 -11.81 9.54
C LEU A 36 50.03 -11.19 9.11
N PRO A 37 49.90 -9.86 8.88
CA PRO A 37 48.67 -9.27 8.37
C PRO A 37 48.23 -9.82 7.00
N GLU A 38 49.18 -10.19 6.14
CA GLU A 38 48.91 -10.75 4.82
C GLU A 38 48.33 -12.15 4.92
N ILE A 39 48.90 -12.99 5.77
CA ILE A 39 48.41 -14.34 6.08
C ILE A 39 46.98 -14.26 6.62
N VAL A 40 46.71 -13.33 7.54
CA VAL A 40 45.35 -13.13 8.05
C VAL A 40 44.40 -12.72 6.93
N ARG A 41 44.81 -11.80 6.06
CA ARG A 41 43.98 -11.34 4.94
C ARG A 41 43.62 -12.50 4.01
N GLN A 42 44.58 -13.37 3.71
CA GLN A 42 44.37 -14.57 2.88
C GLN A 42 43.46 -15.59 3.57
N ALA A 43 43.67 -15.85 4.86
CA ALA A 43 42.83 -16.77 5.64
C ALA A 43 41.36 -16.28 5.70
N VAL A 44 41.16 -14.97 5.85
CA VAL A 44 39.85 -14.31 5.78
C VAL A 44 39.22 -14.40 4.39
N ALA A 45 40.01 -14.23 3.33
CA ALA A 45 39.56 -14.36 1.94
C ALA A 45 39.20 -15.80 1.55
N GLY A 46 39.67 -16.78 2.32
CA GLY A 46 39.32 -18.19 2.15
C GLY A 46 40.42 -19.06 1.56
N ASP A 47 41.64 -18.55 1.49
CA ASP A 47 42.80 -19.34 1.14
C ASP A 47 43.00 -20.50 2.12
N ARG A 48 43.15 -21.71 1.59
CA ARG A 48 43.21 -22.93 2.40
C ARG A 48 44.50 -23.01 3.19
N ASP A 49 45.63 -22.72 2.55
CA ASP A 49 46.96 -22.84 3.16
C ASP A 49 47.12 -21.81 4.28
N ALA A 50 46.63 -20.59 4.07
CA ALA A 50 46.61 -19.55 5.11
C ALA A 50 45.69 -19.92 6.29
N ARG A 51 44.55 -20.60 6.05
CA ARG A 51 43.67 -21.08 7.13
C ARG A 51 44.30 -22.19 7.93
N ASP A 52 44.91 -23.17 7.26
CA ASP A 52 45.60 -24.28 7.91
C ASP A 52 46.80 -23.77 8.73
N LEU A 53 47.50 -22.76 8.21
CA LEU A 53 48.54 -22.04 8.94
C LEU A 53 47.98 -21.36 10.20
N VAL A 54 46.88 -20.62 10.12
CA VAL A 54 46.25 -20.00 11.31
C VAL A 54 45.84 -21.05 12.35
N VAL A 55 45.28 -22.18 11.91
CA VAL A 55 44.92 -23.30 12.80
C VAL A 55 46.17 -23.84 13.49
N ALA A 56 47.26 -24.06 12.75
CA ALA A 56 48.53 -24.53 13.31
C ALA A 56 49.10 -23.53 14.32
N LEU A 57 49.12 -22.24 13.99
CA LEU A 57 49.57 -21.16 14.90
C LEU A 57 48.73 -21.07 16.17
N GLY A 58 47.48 -21.52 16.13
CA GLY A 58 46.60 -21.58 17.30
C GLY A 58 46.98 -22.67 18.32
N HIS A 59 47.99 -23.50 18.04
CA HIS A 59 48.47 -24.51 18.98
C HIS A 59 49.16 -23.85 20.20
N PRO A 60 48.78 -24.21 21.44
CA PRO A 60 49.34 -23.60 22.64
C PRO A 60 50.87 -23.71 22.71
N GLY A 61 51.56 -22.60 22.97
CA GLY A 61 53.01 -22.52 23.14
C GLY A 61 53.80 -22.46 21.84
N LEU A 62 53.17 -22.60 20.67
CA LEU A 62 53.89 -22.56 19.39
C LEU A 62 54.47 -21.18 19.09
N LEU A 63 53.68 -20.12 19.25
CA LEU A 63 54.14 -18.75 19.01
C LEU A 63 55.19 -18.34 20.05
N THR A 64 55.04 -18.76 21.31
CA THR A 64 56.07 -18.61 22.34
C THR A 64 57.37 -19.31 21.96
N ALA A 65 57.31 -20.55 21.46
CA ALA A 65 58.51 -21.28 21.03
C ALA A 65 59.21 -20.60 19.84
N LEU A 66 58.44 -20.04 18.90
CA LEU A 66 58.98 -19.32 17.74
C LEU A 66 59.53 -17.92 18.09
N ALA A 67 59.19 -17.36 19.25
CA ALA A 67 59.60 -16.01 19.65
C ALA A 67 61.11 -15.84 19.88
N VAL A 68 61.84 -16.95 20.04
CA VAL A 68 63.31 -16.98 20.23
C VAL A 68 64.06 -16.66 18.93
N ARG A 69 63.39 -16.73 17.77
CA ARG A 69 64.00 -16.46 16.46
C ARG A 69 64.07 -14.96 16.16
N PRO A 70 65.07 -14.53 15.36
CA PRO A 70 65.10 -13.16 14.82
C PRO A 70 63.78 -12.75 14.17
N GLY A 71 63.23 -11.61 14.59
CA GLY A 71 61.93 -11.09 14.11
C GLY A 71 60.70 -11.65 14.83
N GLY A 72 60.88 -12.57 15.78
CA GLY A 72 59.83 -13.24 16.55
C GLY A 72 59.54 -12.61 17.92
N GLU A 73 60.20 -11.53 18.30
CA GLU A 73 60.30 -11.04 19.69
C GLU A 73 58.93 -10.71 20.32
N GLN A 74 57.93 -10.39 19.49
CA GLN A 74 56.58 -10.02 19.92
C GLN A 74 55.56 -11.18 19.85
N LEU A 75 55.97 -12.38 19.38
CA LEU A 75 55.06 -13.51 19.16
C LEU A 75 54.55 -14.11 20.48
N ALA A 76 55.38 -14.15 21.52
CA ALA A 76 54.95 -14.62 22.84
C ALA A 76 53.83 -13.74 23.44
N ALA A 77 53.99 -12.41 23.38
CA ALA A 77 52.96 -11.46 23.81
C ALA A 77 51.70 -11.52 22.92
N THR A 78 51.89 -11.78 21.62
CA THR A 78 50.78 -11.97 20.67
C THR A 78 49.97 -13.22 21.01
N GLU A 79 50.62 -14.32 21.39
CA GLU A 79 49.93 -15.55 21.81
C GLU A 79 49.05 -15.34 23.03
N GLU A 80 49.60 -14.68 24.06
CA GLU A 80 48.88 -14.38 25.30
C GLU A 80 47.66 -13.50 25.02
N GLN A 81 47.83 -12.44 24.22
CA GLN A 81 46.73 -11.56 23.85
C GLN A 81 45.70 -12.27 22.97
N TRP A 82 46.12 -13.09 22.01
CA TRP A 82 45.21 -13.82 21.14
C TRP A 82 44.35 -14.80 21.93
N ARG A 83 44.94 -15.52 22.90
CA ARG A 83 44.20 -16.39 23.81
C ARG A 83 43.13 -15.63 24.60
N ARG A 84 43.51 -14.50 25.22
CA ARG A 84 42.57 -13.62 25.93
C ARG A 84 41.41 -13.18 25.03
N LEU A 85 41.70 -12.73 23.80
CA LEU A 85 40.67 -12.28 22.88
C LEU A 85 39.73 -13.43 22.44
N ARG A 86 40.24 -14.66 22.26
CA ARG A 86 39.42 -15.84 21.93
C ARG A 86 38.49 -16.21 23.09
N ASP A 87 38.97 -16.13 24.32
CA ASP A 87 38.16 -16.43 25.52
C ASP A 87 37.05 -15.40 25.72
N VAL A 88 37.35 -14.11 25.51
CA VAL A 88 36.36 -13.02 25.64
C VAL A 88 35.36 -13.02 24.48
N TRP A 89 35.76 -13.40 23.27
CA TRP A 89 34.91 -13.36 22.07
C TRP A 89 33.63 -14.19 22.24
N ASP A 90 33.74 -15.41 22.76
CA ASP A 90 32.59 -16.31 22.89
C ASP A 90 31.55 -15.73 23.89
N ALA A 91 32.02 -15.17 25.01
CA ALA A 91 31.17 -14.50 25.99
C ALA A 91 30.49 -13.24 25.42
N GLN A 92 31.22 -12.44 24.66
CA GLN A 92 30.71 -11.23 24.03
C GLN A 92 29.70 -11.52 22.91
N ALA A 93 29.95 -12.56 22.11
CA ALA A 93 29.00 -13.02 21.10
C ALA A 93 27.66 -13.45 21.72
N GLU A 94 27.71 -14.12 22.88
CA GLU A 94 26.52 -14.47 23.64
C GLU A 94 25.81 -13.24 24.23
N GLU A 95 26.56 -12.31 24.83
CA GLU A 95 26.01 -11.07 25.36
C GLU A 95 25.30 -10.24 24.28
N LEU A 96 25.92 -10.06 23.11
CA LEU A 96 25.33 -9.34 21.99
C LEU A 96 24.05 -10.03 21.49
N ALA A 97 24.03 -11.36 21.47
CA ALA A 97 22.82 -12.12 21.13
C ALA A 97 21.68 -11.92 22.17
N LEU A 98 22.00 -11.63 23.43
CA LEU A 98 21.02 -11.37 24.50
C LEU A 98 20.50 -9.92 24.49
N ARG A 99 21.40 -8.94 24.34
CA ARG A 99 21.11 -7.49 24.41
C ARG A 99 20.20 -6.99 23.29
N HIS A 100 20.16 -7.69 22.15
CA HIS A 100 19.37 -7.29 20.99
C HIS A 100 18.20 -8.25 20.72
N PRO A 101 17.12 -8.23 21.53
CA PRO A 101 16.01 -9.18 21.42
C PRO A 101 15.22 -9.07 20.10
N ARG A 102 15.33 -7.95 19.38
CA ARG A 102 14.76 -7.80 18.03
C ARG A 102 15.55 -8.55 16.96
N LEU A 103 16.83 -8.78 17.18
CA LEU A 103 17.61 -9.68 16.35
C LEU A 103 17.21 -11.11 16.68
N ARG A 104 16.96 -11.92 15.65
CA ARG A 104 16.72 -13.35 15.85
C ARG A 104 17.97 -13.93 16.50
N ARG A 105 17.92 -14.28 17.79
CA ARG A 105 19.07 -14.78 18.58
C ARG A 105 19.89 -15.82 17.82
N ARG A 106 19.23 -16.73 17.10
CA ARG A 106 19.85 -17.75 16.26
C ARG A 106 20.68 -17.15 15.11
N ALA A 107 20.20 -16.10 14.47
CA ALA A 107 20.89 -15.44 13.36
C ALA A 107 22.13 -14.66 13.83
N VAL A 108 22.06 -14.02 15.00
CA VAL A 108 23.22 -13.34 15.61
C VAL A 108 24.27 -14.36 16.01
N ARG A 109 23.88 -15.41 16.73
CA ARG A 109 24.79 -16.50 17.09
C ARG A 109 25.43 -17.12 15.86
N ALA A 110 24.65 -17.44 14.83
CA ALA A 110 25.15 -17.98 13.58
C ALA A 110 26.14 -17.03 12.88
N ALA A 111 25.92 -15.72 12.95
CA ALA A 111 26.81 -14.73 12.36
C ALA A 111 28.09 -14.50 13.18
N LEU A 112 28.06 -14.73 14.50
CA LEU A 112 29.19 -14.52 15.41
C LEU A 112 29.89 -15.82 15.82
N VAL A 113 29.55 -16.96 15.20
CA VAL A 113 30.25 -18.23 15.43
C VAL A 113 31.73 -18.03 15.18
N ARG A 114 32.56 -18.44 16.15
CA ARG A 114 34.01 -18.45 15.99
C ARG A 114 34.40 -19.50 14.95
N ASP A 115 34.85 -19.03 13.80
CA ASP A 115 35.48 -19.83 12.76
C ASP A 115 36.96 -19.46 12.61
N THR A 116 37.67 -20.13 11.69
CA THR A 116 39.08 -19.83 11.41
C THR A 116 39.31 -18.38 10.95
N ALA A 117 38.32 -17.76 10.30
CA ALA A 117 38.42 -16.38 9.84
C ALA A 117 38.22 -15.37 10.99
N VAL A 118 37.43 -15.70 12.01
CA VAL A 118 37.36 -14.96 13.27
C VAL A 118 38.67 -15.12 14.01
N ASP A 119 39.16 -16.35 14.18
CA ASP A 119 40.44 -16.63 14.86
C ASP A 119 41.60 -15.86 14.19
N ALA A 120 41.65 -15.82 12.85
CA ALA A 120 42.63 -15.03 12.09
C ALA A 120 42.50 -13.51 12.36
N ARG A 121 41.28 -12.97 12.44
CA ARG A 121 41.06 -11.55 12.78
C ARG A 121 41.45 -11.25 14.22
N LEU A 122 41.18 -12.15 15.16
CA LEU A 122 41.61 -12.02 16.55
C LEU A 122 43.14 -12.07 16.66
N LEU A 123 43.82 -12.91 15.88
CA LEU A 123 45.29 -12.94 15.78
C LEU A 123 45.84 -11.60 15.26
N HIS A 124 45.20 -11.02 14.25
CA HIS A 124 45.57 -9.71 13.73
C HIS A 124 45.39 -8.61 14.78
N LEU A 125 44.27 -8.63 15.52
CA LEU A 125 44.02 -7.67 16.59
C LEU A 125 45.02 -7.83 17.75
N ALA A 126 45.40 -9.07 18.08
CA ALA A 126 46.42 -9.36 19.08
C ALA A 126 47.80 -8.84 18.67
N ARG A 127 48.15 -8.95 17.38
CA ARG A 127 49.42 -8.45 16.84
C ARG A 127 49.45 -6.93 16.69
N LEU A 128 48.37 -6.35 16.18
CA LEU A 128 48.26 -4.95 15.79
C LEU A 128 46.95 -4.34 16.33
N PRO A 129 46.94 -3.83 17.57
CA PRO A 129 45.74 -3.26 18.18
C PRO A 129 45.14 -2.08 17.41
N GLN A 130 45.96 -1.34 16.63
CA GLN A 130 45.52 -0.17 15.86
C GLN A 130 44.52 -0.53 14.74
N VAL A 131 44.42 -1.82 14.39
CA VAL A 131 43.45 -2.33 13.41
C VAL A 131 42.01 -2.10 13.86
N ALA A 132 41.75 -2.10 15.18
CA ALA A 132 40.42 -1.83 15.73
C ALA A 132 39.86 -0.49 15.24
N GLY A 133 40.65 0.58 15.26
CA GLY A 133 40.22 1.91 14.77
C GLY A 133 39.92 1.95 13.27
N ARG A 134 40.54 1.08 12.46
CA ARG A 134 40.18 0.93 11.03
C ARG A 134 38.85 0.18 10.87
N TRP A 135 38.62 -0.85 11.66
CA TRP A 135 37.35 -1.58 11.67
C TRP A 135 36.20 -0.69 12.14
N THR A 136 36.40 0.13 13.17
CA THR A 136 35.39 1.09 13.64
C THR A 136 34.98 2.05 12.54
N ARG A 137 35.96 2.68 11.86
CA ARG A 137 35.68 3.58 10.73
C ARG A 137 34.96 2.86 9.58
N SER A 138 35.37 1.63 9.28
CA SER A 138 34.73 0.83 8.23
C SER A 138 33.28 0.48 8.57
N ALA A 139 33.01 0.15 9.83
CA ALA A 139 31.66 -0.17 10.30
C ALA A 139 30.73 1.06 10.31
N HIS A 140 31.25 2.24 10.67
CA HIS A 140 30.51 3.50 10.56
C HIS A 140 30.20 3.88 9.11
N GLY A 141 31.18 3.80 8.20
CA GLY A 141 30.94 4.05 6.77
C GLY A 141 29.92 3.08 6.17
N LEU A 142 29.88 1.83 6.65
CA LEU A 142 28.84 0.88 6.27
C LEU A 142 27.47 1.25 6.83
N ALA A 143 27.38 1.72 8.08
CA ALA A 143 26.12 2.20 8.67
C ALA A 143 25.53 3.36 7.87
N GLU A 144 26.36 4.34 7.51
CA GLU A 144 25.96 5.49 6.68
C GLU A 144 25.46 5.05 5.29
N SER A 145 26.06 4.00 4.72
CA SER A 145 25.65 3.47 3.40
C SER A 145 24.28 2.78 3.38
N LEU A 146 23.68 2.45 4.54
CA LEU A 146 22.39 1.75 4.61
C LEU A 146 21.20 2.61 4.15
N GLY A 147 21.34 3.95 4.16
CA GLY A 147 20.29 4.89 3.73
C GLY A 147 19.04 4.95 4.62
N VAL A 148 18.90 4.03 5.58
CA VAL A 148 17.85 3.98 6.59
C VAL A 148 18.51 3.68 7.93
N ARG A 149 18.06 4.37 8.99
CA ARG A 149 18.60 4.17 10.33
C ARG A 149 18.23 2.79 10.86
N VAL A 150 19.22 2.06 11.35
CA VAL A 150 19.06 0.76 12.01
C VAL A 150 19.44 0.91 13.48
N PRO A 151 18.48 1.19 14.39
CA PRO A 151 18.79 1.67 15.74
C PRO A 151 19.58 0.71 16.62
N TRP A 152 19.57 -0.60 16.31
CA TRP A 152 20.39 -1.56 17.04
C TRP A 152 21.85 -1.57 16.55
N PHE A 153 22.08 -1.28 15.27
CA PHE A 153 23.41 -1.27 14.68
C PHE A 153 24.13 0.03 15.04
N GLU A 154 23.43 1.16 15.05
CA GLU A 154 23.96 2.45 15.54
C GLU A 154 24.39 2.36 17.01
N ARG A 155 23.52 1.83 17.89
CA ARG A 155 23.87 1.62 19.31
C ARG A 155 25.07 0.69 19.51
N LEU A 156 25.25 -0.31 18.64
CA LEU A 156 26.41 -1.20 18.70
C LEU A 156 27.72 -0.44 18.38
N LEU A 157 27.63 0.57 17.51
CA LEU A 157 28.78 1.40 17.10
C LEU A 157 29.09 2.52 18.09
N ASP A 158 28.07 3.07 18.76
CA ASP A 158 28.22 4.19 19.73
C ASP A 158 28.93 3.76 21.03
N GLU A 159 28.79 2.50 21.45
CA GLU A 159 29.46 1.95 22.63
C GLU A 159 30.91 1.50 22.30
N ALA A 160 31.78 2.47 22.01
CA ALA A 160 33.08 2.29 21.35
C ALA A 160 34.27 1.82 22.22
N ASP A 161 34.07 1.55 23.52
CA ASP A 161 35.19 1.29 24.45
C ASP A 161 35.80 -0.12 24.34
N ASP A 162 35.19 -1.03 23.57
CA ASP A 162 35.61 -2.43 23.47
C ASP A 162 36.19 -2.76 22.08
N PRO A 163 37.46 -3.21 21.98
CA PRO A 163 38.15 -3.46 20.72
C PRO A 163 37.57 -4.62 19.90
N LEU A 164 36.73 -5.48 20.48
CA LEU A 164 36.09 -6.60 19.79
C LEU A 164 34.74 -6.23 19.16
N ARG A 165 34.10 -5.15 19.60
CA ARG A 165 32.81 -4.70 19.05
C ARG A 165 32.86 -4.27 17.58
N PRO A 166 33.90 -3.55 17.11
CA PRO A 166 34.02 -3.26 15.68
C PRO A 166 34.07 -4.51 14.82
N LEU A 167 34.71 -5.58 15.32
CA LEU A 167 34.73 -6.87 14.64
C LEU A 167 33.32 -7.50 14.60
N ALA A 168 32.62 -7.52 15.73
CA ALA A 168 31.24 -8.00 15.79
C ALA A 168 30.30 -7.19 14.86
N ALA A 169 30.45 -5.85 14.83
CA ALA A 169 29.70 -4.98 13.95
C ALA A 169 29.92 -5.34 12.48
N LEU A 170 31.17 -5.53 12.05
CA LEU A 170 31.48 -5.95 10.68
C LEU A 170 30.85 -7.30 10.30
N MET A 171 30.79 -8.25 11.24
CA MET A 171 30.13 -9.54 11.03
C MET A 171 28.60 -9.43 10.94
N LEU A 172 28.01 -8.47 11.65
CA LEU A 172 26.56 -8.24 11.68
C LEU A 172 26.05 -7.33 10.56
N VAL A 173 26.93 -6.79 9.69
CA VAL A 173 26.55 -5.91 8.56
C VAL A 173 25.47 -6.53 7.68
N ARG A 174 25.54 -7.84 7.41
CA ARG A 174 24.53 -8.51 6.57
C ARG A 174 23.14 -8.45 7.21
N LEU A 175 23.05 -8.66 8.53
CA LEU A 175 21.80 -8.54 9.26
C LEU A 175 21.29 -7.10 9.29
N ALA A 176 22.20 -6.12 9.42
CA ALA A 176 21.84 -4.70 9.35
C ALA A 176 21.28 -4.32 7.97
N ARG A 177 21.87 -4.84 6.88
CA ARG A 177 21.35 -4.66 5.52
C ARG A 177 19.98 -5.28 5.32
N ASP A 178 19.77 -6.50 5.81
CA ASP A 178 18.49 -7.18 5.72
C ASP A 178 17.39 -6.41 6.47
N ASP A 179 17.69 -5.88 7.65
CA ASP A 179 16.75 -5.07 8.42
C ASP A 179 16.50 -3.69 7.79
N ALA A 180 17.54 -3.02 7.27
CA ALA A 180 17.40 -1.76 6.55
C ALA A 180 16.49 -1.90 5.32
N ALA A 181 16.66 -2.99 4.54
CA ALA A 181 15.81 -3.28 3.39
C ALA A 181 14.34 -3.50 3.79
N ARG A 182 14.08 -4.17 4.93
CA ARG A 182 12.71 -4.36 5.43
C ARG A 182 12.07 -3.05 5.88
N GLU A 183 12.82 -2.18 6.57
CA GLU A 183 12.30 -0.88 6.98
C GLU A 183 12.06 0.02 5.77
N HIS A 184 12.94 -0.01 4.76
CA HIS A 184 12.74 0.71 3.51
C HIS A 184 11.43 0.29 2.82
N ALA A 185 11.20 -1.02 2.65
CA ALA A 185 9.98 -1.54 2.05
C ALA A 185 8.72 -1.11 2.82
N ARG A 186 8.75 -1.11 4.17
CA ARG A 186 7.63 -0.62 4.98
C ARG A 186 7.36 0.87 4.79
N LEU A 187 8.41 1.67 4.67
CA LEU A 187 8.27 3.11 4.42
C LEU A 187 7.69 3.37 3.03
N GLU A 188 8.10 2.61 2.02
CA GLU A 188 7.53 2.68 0.67
C GLU A 188 6.05 2.29 0.64
N GLU A 189 5.68 1.18 1.30
CA GLU A 189 4.28 0.77 1.42
C GLU A 189 3.41 1.86 2.08
N ARG A 190 3.91 2.49 3.15
CA ARG A 190 3.20 3.60 3.80
C ARG A 190 3.04 4.80 2.87
N ARG A 191 4.10 5.20 2.16
CA ARG A 191 4.02 6.28 1.17
C ARG A 191 3.02 5.98 0.06
N GLN A 192 2.98 4.73 -0.42
CA GLN A 192 1.99 4.31 -1.43
C GLN A 192 0.57 4.38 -0.88
N GLN A 193 0.33 3.92 0.35
CA GLN A 193 -0.98 3.99 0.99
C GLN A 193 -1.44 5.44 1.18
N GLU A 194 -0.55 6.32 1.62
CA GLU A 194 -0.81 7.76 1.76
C GLU A 194 -1.13 8.41 0.41
N ALA A 195 -0.38 8.07 -0.65
CA ALA A 195 -0.63 8.58 -2.00
C ALA A 195 -2.00 8.13 -2.54
N VAL A 196 -2.38 6.87 -2.33
CA VAL A 196 -3.70 6.34 -2.70
C VAL A 196 -4.81 7.04 -1.91
N ALA A 197 -4.62 7.25 -0.61
CA ALA A 197 -5.58 7.97 0.23
C ALA A 197 -5.75 9.44 -0.21
N ALA A 198 -4.65 10.12 -0.56
CA ALA A 198 -4.68 11.49 -1.06
C ALA A 198 -5.42 11.59 -2.41
N LEU A 199 -5.17 10.66 -3.33
CA LEU A 199 -5.89 10.59 -4.61
C LEU A 199 -7.39 10.33 -4.43
N ALA A 200 -7.76 9.48 -3.48
CA ALA A 200 -9.16 9.23 -3.15
C ALA A 200 -9.85 10.50 -2.61
N ALA A 201 -9.20 11.21 -1.68
CA ALA A 201 -9.71 12.47 -1.15
C ALA A 201 -9.87 13.55 -2.23
N ALA A 202 -8.92 13.65 -3.17
CA ALA A 202 -9.00 14.58 -4.30
C ALA A 202 -10.18 14.27 -5.24
N ARG A 203 -10.43 12.98 -5.54
CA ARG A 203 -11.58 12.55 -6.34
C ARG A 203 -12.91 12.87 -5.67
N ASP A 204 -13.03 12.63 -4.36
CA ASP A 204 -14.23 12.98 -3.60
C ASP A 204 -14.51 14.48 -3.65
N GLY A 205 -13.47 15.32 -3.60
CA GLY A 205 -13.56 16.77 -3.78
C GLY A 205 -14.10 17.18 -5.16
N LEU A 206 -13.56 16.57 -6.23
CA LEU A 206 -14.02 16.79 -7.60
C LEU A 206 -15.49 16.39 -7.79
N ASP A 207 -15.90 15.24 -7.27
CA ASP A 207 -17.29 14.77 -7.34
C ASP A 207 -18.27 15.73 -6.64
N VAL A 208 -17.85 16.37 -5.55
CA VAL A 208 -18.66 17.39 -4.87
C VAL A 208 -18.74 18.67 -5.70
N ALA A 209 -17.62 19.11 -6.29
CA ALA A 209 -17.57 20.30 -7.13
C ALA A 209 -18.43 20.13 -8.41
N MET A 210 -18.31 19.00 -9.11
CA MET A 210 -19.11 18.69 -10.30
C MET A 210 -20.61 18.66 -9.98
N ARG A 211 -21.01 18.03 -8.85
CA ARG A 211 -22.42 18.04 -8.42
C ARG A 211 -22.97 19.43 -8.14
N ARG A 212 -22.13 20.38 -7.73
CA ARG A 212 -22.55 21.79 -7.56
C ARG A 212 -22.76 22.47 -8.91
N LEU A 213 -21.84 22.27 -9.85
CA LEU A 213 -21.94 22.83 -11.20
C LEU A 213 -23.17 22.28 -11.96
N ASP A 214 -23.41 20.97 -11.87
CA ASP A 214 -24.52 20.30 -12.57
C ASP A 214 -25.90 20.56 -11.94
N ARG A 215 -25.95 21.18 -10.75
CA ARG A 215 -27.21 21.48 -10.06
C ARG A 215 -28.04 22.51 -10.82
N LEU A 216 -27.41 23.56 -11.34
CA LEU A 216 -28.08 24.63 -12.08
C LEU A 216 -28.74 24.10 -13.38
N PRO A 217 -28.02 23.36 -14.25
CA PRO A 217 -28.63 22.71 -15.41
C PRO A 217 -29.81 21.80 -15.04
N ASN A 218 -29.71 21.01 -13.96
CA ASN A 218 -30.80 20.14 -13.55
C ASN A 218 -32.05 20.90 -13.08
N LEU A 219 -31.88 22.02 -12.39
CA LEU A 219 -33.01 22.89 -12.04
C LEU A 219 -33.64 23.50 -13.30
N GLY A 220 -32.83 23.88 -14.29
CA GLY A 220 -33.31 24.32 -15.61
C GLY A 220 -34.18 23.27 -16.28
N TRP A 221 -33.76 22.01 -16.29
CA TRP A 221 -34.56 20.90 -16.82
C TRP A 221 -35.85 20.63 -16.04
N ALA A 222 -35.86 20.89 -14.73
CA ALA A 222 -37.06 20.80 -13.90
C ALA A 222 -38.08 21.87 -14.27
N VAL A 223 -37.63 23.12 -14.40
CA VAL A 223 -38.48 24.24 -14.84
C VAL A 223 -39.00 23.99 -16.25
N LEU A 224 -38.13 23.59 -17.19
CA LEU A 224 -38.54 23.29 -18.56
C LEU A 224 -39.60 22.16 -18.61
N GLY A 225 -39.38 21.08 -17.86
CA GLY A 225 -40.33 19.97 -17.79
C GLY A 225 -41.69 20.39 -17.22
N ALA A 226 -41.70 21.22 -16.19
CA ALA A 226 -42.93 21.78 -15.62
C ALA A 226 -43.67 22.69 -16.62
N VAL A 227 -42.95 23.56 -17.33
CA VAL A 227 -43.51 24.44 -18.37
C VAL A 227 -44.14 23.63 -19.51
N LEU A 228 -43.45 22.60 -20.00
CA LEU A 228 -43.94 21.73 -21.08
C LEU A 228 -45.26 21.01 -20.71
N VAL A 229 -45.47 20.72 -19.42
CA VAL A 229 -46.68 20.06 -18.93
C VAL A 229 -47.81 21.05 -18.65
N CYS A 230 -47.51 22.25 -18.17
CA CYS A 230 -48.52 23.27 -17.85
C CYS A 230 -49.02 24.03 -19.08
N ALA A 231 -48.15 24.31 -20.07
CA ALA A 231 -48.50 25.09 -21.26
C ALA A 231 -49.72 24.56 -22.05
N PRO A 232 -49.88 23.23 -22.24
CA PRO A 232 -51.07 22.68 -22.89
C PRO A 232 -52.39 23.02 -22.20
N TRP A 233 -52.44 23.14 -20.87
CA TRP A 233 -53.69 23.47 -20.19
C TRP A 233 -54.08 24.91 -20.42
N GLY A 234 -53.11 25.83 -20.36
CA GLY A 234 -53.34 27.23 -20.69
C GLY A 234 -53.93 27.37 -22.10
N PHE A 235 -53.35 26.66 -23.06
CA PHE A 235 -53.87 26.62 -24.44
C PHE A 235 -55.30 26.06 -24.51
N VAL A 236 -55.58 24.93 -23.86
CA VAL A 236 -56.91 24.31 -23.86
C VAL A 236 -57.97 25.19 -23.20
N ILE A 237 -57.65 25.82 -22.06
CA ILE A 237 -58.56 26.71 -21.36
C ILE A 237 -58.81 27.97 -22.20
N SER A 238 -57.77 28.58 -22.77
CA SER A 238 -57.89 29.73 -23.68
C SER A 238 -58.69 29.40 -24.94
N LEU A 239 -58.50 28.20 -25.53
CA LEU A 239 -59.25 27.77 -26.71
C LEU A 239 -60.74 27.56 -26.38
N SER A 240 -61.03 26.98 -25.21
CA SER A 240 -62.40 26.75 -24.75
C SER A 240 -63.14 28.08 -24.52
N ASP A 241 -62.43 29.09 -24.01
CA ASP A 241 -62.92 30.45 -23.79
C ASP A 241 -63.17 31.18 -25.13
N ALA A 242 -62.17 31.21 -26.01
CA ALA A 242 -62.24 31.93 -27.28
C ALA A 242 -63.28 31.37 -28.26
N ALA A 243 -63.48 30.05 -28.26
CA ALA A 243 -64.44 29.38 -29.14
C ALA A 243 -65.85 29.24 -28.52
N GLY A 244 -66.06 29.69 -27.27
CA GLY A 244 -67.35 29.60 -26.58
C GLY A 244 -67.84 28.17 -26.39
N LEU A 245 -66.91 27.20 -26.31
CA LEU A 245 -67.21 25.77 -26.33
C LEU A 245 -67.73 25.25 -24.98
N ALA A 246 -67.38 25.93 -23.89
CA ALA A 246 -67.65 25.48 -22.53
C ALA A 246 -68.46 26.51 -21.71
N PRO A 247 -69.20 26.07 -20.68
CA PRO A 247 -69.84 26.98 -19.74
C PRO A 247 -68.82 27.92 -19.08
N GLN A 248 -69.14 29.21 -19.01
CA GLN A 248 -68.23 30.23 -18.48
C GLN A 248 -67.80 29.95 -17.03
N SER A 249 -68.68 29.35 -16.21
CA SER A 249 -68.34 28.89 -14.86
C SER A 249 -67.23 27.84 -14.84
N ALA A 250 -67.19 26.95 -15.84
CA ALA A 250 -66.17 25.92 -15.96
C ALA A 250 -64.81 26.48 -16.42
N VAL A 251 -64.82 27.49 -17.30
CA VAL A 251 -63.62 28.22 -17.74
C VAL A 251 -63.00 29.00 -16.58
N VAL A 252 -63.81 29.75 -15.83
CA VAL A 252 -63.35 30.49 -14.63
C VAL A 252 -62.76 29.55 -13.60
N THR A 253 -63.42 28.42 -13.33
CA THR A 253 -62.90 27.37 -12.43
C THR A 253 -61.58 26.79 -12.95
N GLY A 254 -61.45 26.60 -14.26
CA GLY A 254 -60.23 26.16 -14.92
C GLY A 254 -59.06 27.13 -14.69
N TRP A 255 -59.26 28.42 -14.91
CA TRP A 255 -58.24 29.45 -14.65
C TRP A 255 -57.87 29.57 -13.16
N LEU A 256 -58.87 29.53 -12.27
CA LEU A 256 -58.64 29.53 -10.82
C LEU A 256 -57.81 28.32 -10.36
N LEU A 257 -57.98 27.16 -10.98
CA LEU A 257 -57.20 25.95 -10.69
C LEU A 257 -55.84 25.91 -11.40
N ALA A 258 -55.70 26.52 -12.58
CA ALA A 258 -54.49 26.46 -13.38
C ALA A 258 -53.26 27.04 -12.64
N MET A 259 -53.43 28.18 -11.96
CA MET A 259 -52.35 28.83 -11.20
C MET A 259 -51.84 27.98 -10.02
N PRO A 260 -52.69 27.54 -9.07
CA PRO A 260 -52.23 26.67 -7.97
C PRO A 260 -51.74 25.31 -8.48
N ALA A 261 -52.33 24.75 -9.54
CA ALA A 261 -51.84 23.51 -10.14
C ALA A 261 -50.44 23.68 -10.74
N ALA A 262 -50.20 24.77 -11.49
CA ALA A 262 -48.88 25.07 -12.04
C ALA A 262 -47.84 25.26 -10.94
N PHE A 263 -48.19 25.94 -9.85
CA PHE A 263 -47.32 26.06 -8.68
C PHE A 263 -46.95 24.69 -8.09
N VAL A 264 -47.95 23.82 -7.87
CA VAL A 264 -47.72 22.46 -7.34
C VAL A 264 -46.84 21.63 -8.28
N VAL A 265 -47.01 21.74 -9.60
CA VAL A 265 -46.19 21.04 -10.59
C VAL A 265 -44.74 21.49 -10.53
N HIS A 266 -44.49 22.80 -10.51
CA HIS A 266 -43.14 23.35 -10.38
C HIS A 266 -42.51 22.96 -9.04
N ALA A 267 -43.27 23.04 -7.94
CA ALA A 267 -42.79 22.66 -6.62
C ALA A 267 -42.38 21.18 -6.56
N LEU A 268 -43.21 20.28 -7.12
CA LEU A 268 -42.91 18.84 -7.18
C LEU A 268 -41.69 18.53 -8.06
N GLU A 269 -41.55 19.18 -9.21
CA GLU A 269 -40.37 18.99 -10.07
C GLU A 269 -39.08 19.57 -9.48
N LEU A 270 -39.13 20.77 -8.91
CA LEU A 270 -37.98 21.36 -8.23
C LEU A 270 -37.57 20.51 -7.01
N TRP A 271 -38.55 20.05 -6.24
CA TRP A 271 -38.31 19.17 -5.10
C TRP A 271 -37.65 17.86 -5.51
N ILE A 272 -38.16 17.17 -6.54
CA ILE A 272 -37.58 15.91 -6.99
C ILE A 272 -36.21 16.12 -7.65
N ALA A 273 -35.99 17.23 -8.36
CA ALA A 273 -34.70 17.59 -8.95
C ALA A 273 -33.62 17.83 -7.88
N VAL A 274 -33.95 18.56 -6.81
CA VAL A 274 -33.04 18.75 -5.67
C VAL A 274 -32.78 17.44 -4.93
N ARG A 275 -33.80 16.58 -4.81
CA ARG A 275 -33.74 15.34 -4.06
C ARG A 275 -32.95 14.23 -4.76
N ILE A 276 -33.10 14.10 -6.08
CA ILE A 276 -32.34 13.11 -6.88
C ILE A 276 -30.96 13.67 -7.20
N GLY A 277 -30.89 14.93 -7.64
CA GLY A 277 -29.65 15.62 -7.99
C GLY A 277 -28.93 15.05 -9.23
N PRO A 278 -27.81 15.68 -9.63
CA PRO A 278 -26.95 15.18 -10.69
C PRO A 278 -26.16 13.94 -10.25
N PRO A 279 -25.83 13.02 -11.18
CA PRO A 279 -26.30 12.91 -12.58
C PRO A 279 -27.63 12.13 -12.72
N GLY A 280 -28.28 11.78 -11.61
CA GLY A 280 -29.41 10.86 -11.60
C GLY A 280 -30.72 11.46 -12.12
N TYR A 281 -30.90 12.77 -12.07
CA TYR A 281 -32.18 13.43 -12.35
C TYR A 281 -32.54 13.47 -13.85
N HIS A 282 -31.73 14.10 -14.70
CA HIS A 282 -31.94 14.13 -16.15
C HIS A 282 -30.99 13.13 -16.84
N PRO A 283 -31.41 12.37 -17.86
CA PRO A 283 -32.71 12.38 -18.55
C PRO A 283 -33.78 11.43 -17.98
N ALA A 284 -33.42 10.54 -17.05
CA ALA A 284 -34.26 9.39 -16.70
C ALA A 284 -35.42 9.71 -15.73
N HIS A 285 -35.33 10.78 -14.94
CA HIS A 285 -36.29 11.14 -13.89
C HIS A 285 -36.89 12.54 -14.03
N SER A 286 -36.48 13.31 -15.04
CA SER A 286 -37.04 14.64 -15.34
C SER A 286 -38.31 14.55 -16.18
N LEU A 287 -39.25 15.47 -15.96
CA LEU A 287 -40.42 15.61 -16.87
C LEU A 287 -39.98 15.93 -18.30
N ALA A 288 -39.00 16.83 -18.47
CA ALA A 288 -38.50 17.20 -19.79
C ALA A 288 -37.94 15.99 -20.55
N GLY A 289 -37.17 15.13 -19.89
CA GLY A 289 -36.64 13.91 -20.50
C GLY A 289 -37.73 12.89 -20.86
N LEU A 290 -38.81 12.82 -20.08
CA LEU A 290 -39.97 12.00 -20.40
C LEU A 290 -40.73 12.55 -21.62
N VAL A 291 -40.98 13.86 -21.69
CA VAL A 291 -41.68 14.51 -22.81
C VAL A 291 -40.84 14.42 -24.09
N VAL A 292 -39.55 14.76 -24.03
CA VAL A 292 -38.64 14.67 -25.19
C VAL A 292 -38.46 13.22 -25.63
N GLY A 293 -38.20 12.30 -24.70
CA GLY A 293 -38.00 10.88 -25.01
C GLY A 293 -39.26 10.15 -25.51
N THR A 294 -40.45 10.67 -25.22
CA THR A 294 -41.71 10.20 -25.81
C THR A 294 -41.98 10.84 -27.17
N ALA A 295 -41.62 12.12 -27.36
CA ALA A 295 -41.70 12.82 -28.64
C ALA A 295 -40.74 12.25 -29.70
N GLU A 296 -39.55 11.81 -29.31
CA GLU A 296 -38.56 11.19 -30.21
C GLU A 296 -38.89 9.73 -30.58
N ARG A 297 -39.88 9.10 -29.95
CA ARG A 297 -40.19 7.66 -30.14
C ARG A 297 -41.63 7.36 -30.58
N PRO A 298 -42.16 7.99 -31.65
CA PRO A 298 -43.43 7.54 -32.22
C PRO A 298 -43.33 6.11 -32.80
N GLY A 299 -42.12 5.66 -33.18
CA GLY A 299 -41.89 4.36 -33.86
C GLY A 299 -42.09 3.10 -33.02
N ARG A 300 -42.10 3.16 -31.69
CA ARG A 300 -42.35 1.97 -30.85
C ARG A 300 -43.80 1.48 -30.91
N PHE A 301 -44.74 2.38 -31.22
CA PHE A 301 -46.14 2.00 -31.45
C PHE A 301 -46.33 1.27 -32.79
N VAL A 302 -45.48 1.54 -33.79
CA VAL A 302 -45.54 0.88 -35.10
C VAL A 302 -44.94 -0.53 -35.07
N LEU A 303 -43.94 -0.77 -34.20
CA LEU A 303 -43.19 -2.05 -34.11
C LEU A 303 -43.74 -3.05 -33.07
N GLY A 304 -44.82 -2.74 -32.36
CA GLY A 304 -45.45 -3.64 -31.39
C GLY A 304 -46.33 -4.74 -32.02
N SER A 305 -46.63 -5.78 -31.25
CA SER A 305 -47.56 -6.86 -31.65
C SER A 305 -48.92 -6.29 -32.10
N ARG A 306 -49.62 -6.97 -33.02
CA ARG A 306 -50.90 -6.47 -33.59
C ARG A 306 -51.93 -6.09 -32.50
N ARG A 307 -51.96 -6.83 -31.38
CA ARG A 307 -52.84 -6.54 -30.23
C ARG A 307 -52.42 -5.27 -29.47
N ALA A 308 -51.12 -5.05 -29.26
CA ALA A 308 -50.63 -3.82 -28.64
C ALA A 308 -50.96 -2.59 -29.50
N ARG A 309 -50.84 -2.70 -30.83
CA ARG A 309 -51.25 -1.65 -31.77
C ARG A 309 -52.74 -1.33 -31.72
N LEU A 310 -53.60 -2.35 -31.69
CA LEU A 310 -55.04 -2.16 -31.58
C LEU A 310 -55.44 -1.52 -30.24
N VAL A 311 -54.85 -1.98 -29.13
CA VAL A 311 -55.14 -1.42 -27.80
C VAL A 311 -54.63 0.01 -27.70
N SER A 312 -53.41 0.30 -28.16
CA SER A 312 -52.88 1.67 -28.16
C SER A 312 -53.64 2.60 -29.11
N GLY A 313 -54.00 2.12 -30.31
CA GLY A 313 -54.82 2.87 -31.26
C GLY A 313 -56.22 3.16 -30.72
N LEU A 314 -56.85 2.19 -30.06
CA LEU A 314 -58.13 2.37 -29.37
C LEU A 314 -58.01 3.36 -28.21
N LEU A 315 -56.93 3.30 -27.43
CA LEU A 315 -56.70 4.21 -26.31
C LEU A 315 -56.49 5.66 -26.78
N VAL A 316 -55.74 5.84 -27.87
CA VAL A 316 -55.54 7.14 -28.52
C VAL A 316 -56.84 7.64 -29.14
N ALA A 317 -57.61 6.76 -29.79
CA ALA A 317 -58.92 7.10 -30.35
C ALA A 317 -59.91 7.51 -29.26
N VAL A 318 -60.01 6.77 -28.15
CA VAL A 318 -60.85 7.13 -26.99
C VAL A 318 -60.39 8.45 -26.38
N LEU A 319 -59.07 8.67 -26.26
CA LEU A 319 -58.52 9.93 -25.78
C LEU A 319 -58.91 11.11 -26.68
N PHE A 320 -58.78 10.97 -28.00
CA PHE A 320 -59.04 12.07 -28.95
C PHE A 320 -60.51 12.27 -29.34
N LEU A 321 -61.31 11.19 -29.43
CA LEU A 321 -62.71 11.25 -29.87
C LEU A 321 -63.71 11.37 -28.73
N VAL A 322 -63.34 10.97 -27.51
CA VAL A 322 -64.26 10.96 -26.37
C VAL A 322 -63.76 11.88 -25.26
N VAL A 323 -62.56 11.66 -24.75
CA VAL A 323 -62.05 12.39 -23.58
C VAL A 323 -61.74 13.85 -23.93
N LEU A 324 -61.00 14.09 -25.01
CA LEU A 324 -60.60 15.43 -25.43
C LEU A 324 -61.81 16.34 -25.70
N PRO A 325 -62.81 15.96 -26.53
CA PRO A 325 -64.00 16.79 -26.75
C PRO A 325 -64.86 16.92 -25.50
N TYR A 326 -65.04 15.87 -24.68
CA TYR A 326 -65.80 15.97 -23.44
C TYR A 326 -65.16 16.98 -22.47
N VAL A 327 -63.84 16.94 -22.32
CA VAL A 327 -63.12 17.84 -21.43
C VAL A 327 -63.07 19.27 -21.98
N LEU A 328 -62.95 19.44 -23.30
CA LEU A 328 -63.02 20.76 -23.97
C LEU A 328 -64.41 21.40 -23.88
N LEU A 329 -65.48 20.61 -24.01
CA LEU A 329 -66.86 21.12 -24.08
C LEU A 329 -67.50 21.32 -22.69
N TRP A 330 -67.12 20.52 -21.69
CA TRP A 330 -67.88 20.48 -20.43
C TRP A 330 -67.05 20.76 -19.17
N ALA A 331 -65.75 20.47 -19.16
CA ALA A 331 -64.99 20.51 -17.92
C ALA A 331 -63.47 20.75 -18.10
N PRO A 332 -63.06 21.91 -18.64
CA PRO A 332 -61.65 22.26 -18.88
C PRO A 332 -60.79 22.24 -17.60
N TRP A 333 -61.40 22.37 -16.42
CA TRP A 333 -60.74 22.29 -15.11
C TRP A 333 -60.16 20.90 -14.77
N LEU A 334 -60.60 19.83 -15.45
CA LEU A 334 -60.06 18.47 -15.23
C LEU A 334 -58.60 18.34 -15.62
N TRP A 335 -58.09 19.15 -16.56
CA TRP A 335 -56.71 19.08 -17.03
C TRP A 335 -55.68 19.46 -15.94
N PRO A 336 -55.78 20.65 -15.30
CA PRO A 336 -54.91 20.99 -14.17
C PRO A 336 -55.01 19.98 -13.02
N ALA A 337 -56.23 19.62 -12.62
CA ALA A 337 -56.46 18.73 -11.48
C ALA A 337 -55.93 17.31 -11.72
N GLY A 338 -56.27 16.73 -12.88
CA GLY A 338 -55.83 15.40 -13.27
C GLY A 338 -54.31 15.31 -13.40
N THR A 339 -53.66 16.35 -13.92
CA THR A 339 -52.21 16.33 -14.07
C THR A 339 -51.49 16.47 -12.74
N VAL A 340 -51.99 17.28 -11.80
CA VAL A 340 -51.43 17.33 -10.43
C VAL A 340 -51.50 15.95 -9.78
N VAL A 341 -52.64 15.26 -9.85
CA VAL A 341 -52.80 13.91 -9.28
C VAL A 341 -51.82 12.93 -9.94
N ALA A 342 -51.76 12.92 -11.28
CA ALA A 342 -50.85 12.05 -12.02
C ALA A 342 -49.38 12.33 -11.66
N LEU A 343 -49.01 13.61 -11.54
CA LEU A 343 -47.65 14.02 -11.20
C LEU A 343 -47.31 13.65 -9.76
N VAL A 344 -48.21 13.81 -8.80
CA VAL A 344 -47.99 13.38 -7.40
C VAL A 344 -47.71 11.88 -7.36
N VAL A 345 -48.56 11.07 -7.99
CA VAL A 345 -48.38 9.60 -8.05
C VAL A 345 -47.04 9.23 -8.70
N TRP A 346 -46.71 9.87 -9.81
CA TRP A 346 -45.46 9.61 -10.52
C TRP A 346 -44.23 10.07 -9.72
N THR A 347 -44.30 11.20 -9.02
CA THR A 347 -43.23 11.72 -8.16
C THR A 347 -42.95 10.79 -6.99
N VAL A 348 -43.99 10.27 -6.34
CA VAL A 348 -43.84 9.26 -5.27
C VAL A 348 -43.18 7.99 -5.80
N ARG A 349 -43.57 7.54 -6.99
CA ARG A 349 -42.94 6.38 -7.64
C ARG A 349 -41.47 6.63 -7.96
N ARG A 350 -41.13 7.78 -8.55
CA ARG A 350 -39.75 8.19 -8.86
C ARG A 350 -38.86 8.22 -7.61
N ASP A 351 -39.34 8.79 -6.51
CA ASP A 351 -38.58 8.81 -5.24
C ASP A 351 -38.34 7.40 -4.71
N ARG A 352 -39.35 6.53 -4.71
CA ARG A 352 -39.20 5.14 -4.23
C ARG A 352 -38.17 4.37 -5.06
N ASP A 353 -38.22 4.51 -6.39
CA ASP A 353 -37.26 3.85 -7.29
C ASP A 353 -35.84 4.39 -7.10
N TRP A 354 -35.68 5.69 -6.89
CA TRP A 354 -34.40 6.30 -6.56
C TRP A 354 -33.82 5.76 -5.25
N ARG A 355 -34.62 5.71 -4.18
CA ARG A 355 -34.20 5.14 -2.89
C ARG A 355 -33.81 3.67 -2.99
N ARG A 356 -34.46 2.89 -3.85
CA ARG A 356 -34.07 1.49 -4.11
C ARG A 356 -32.71 1.41 -4.80
N ARG A 357 -32.46 2.25 -5.80
CA ARG A 357 -31.15 2.35 -6.48
C ARG A 357 -30.04 2.76 -5.51
N LEU A 358 -30.29 3.76 -4.67
CA LEU A 358 -29.32 4.25 -3.69
C LEU A 358 -28.94 3.17 -2.67
N ARG A 359 -29.92 2.38 -2.20
CA ARG A 359 -29.68 1.23 -1.31
C ARG A 359 -28.80 0.17 -1.99
N ARG A 360 -29.07 -0.17 -3.25
CA ARG A 360 -28.24 -1.11 -4.02
C ARG A 360 -26.81 -0.60 -4.21
N GLN A 361 -26.63 0.68 -4.53
CA GLN A 361 -25.29 1.27 -4.68
C GLN A 361 -24.51 1.29 -3.37
N ARG A 362 -25.16 1.60 -2.24
CA ARG A 362 -24.53 1.53 -0.91
C ARG A 362 -24.10 0.11 -0.56
N ALA A 363 -24.93 -0.88 -0.84
CA ALA A 363 -24.60 -2.29 -0.62
C ALA A 363 -23.39 -2.72 -1.48
N LEU A 364 -23.34 -2.31 -2.75
CA LEU A 364 -22.19 -2.59 -3.63
C LEU A 364 -20.90 -1.91 -3.13
N ARG A 365 -20.96 -0.65 -2.71
CA ARG A 365 -19.79 0.05 -2.15
C ARG A 365 -19.30 -0.57 -0.84
N ALA A 366 -20.22 -1.01 0.01
CA ALA A 366 -19.88 -1.73 1.23
C ALA A 366 -19.20 -3.08 0.91
N ALA A 367 -19.68 -3.81 -0.09
CA ALA A 367 -19.06 -5.05 -0.55
C ALA A 367 -17.65 -4.83 -1.14
N VAL A 368 -17.45 -3.76 -1.92
CA VAL A 368 -16.13 -3.41 -2.48
C VAL A 368 -15.13 -3.00 -1.38
N ARG A 369 -15.57 -2.23 -0.38
CA ARG A 369 -14.72 -1.85 0.77
C ARG A 369 -14.43 -3.02 1.71
N GLY A 370 -15.34 -3.99 1.80
CA GLY A 370 -15.14 -5.21 2.58
C GLY A 370 -14.08 -6.15 1.98
N GLY A 371 -13.68 -5.92 0.72
CA GLY A 371 -12.76 -6.78 -0.01
C GLY A 371 -13.37 -8.16 -0.32
N PRO A 372 -12.88 -8.88 -1.34
CA PRO A 372 -13.14 -10.30 -1.43
C PRO A 372 -12.58 -10.93 -0.16
N ALA A 373 -13.43 -11.64 0.59
CA ALA A 373 -12.95 -12.52 1.64
C ALA A 373 -11.86 -13.40 1.02
N ARG A 374 -10.61 -13.25 1.51
CA ARG A 374 -9.51 -14.12 1.10
C ARG A 374 -10.03 -15.55 1.16
N PRO A 375 -9.97 -16.34 0.07
CA PRO A 375 -10.31 -17.75 0.16
C PRO A 375 -9.41 -18.33 1.25
N ALA A 376 -10.04 -18.87 2.30
CA ALA A 376 -9.33 -19.57 3.35
C ALA A 376 -8.52 -20.67 2.66
N VAL A 377 -7.20 -20.55 2.69
CA VAL A 377 -6.29 -21.61 2.25
C VAL A 377 -6.65 -22.83 3.10
N PRO A 378 -7.16 -23.93 2.52
CA PRO A 378 -7.43 -25.14 3.28
C PRO A 378 -6.09 -25.62 3.83
N GLY A 379 -6.00 -25.73 5.15
CA GLY A 379 -4.80 -26.16 5.84
C GLY A 379 -4.27 -27.45 5.24
N GLY A 380 -3.03 -27.40 4.76
CA GLY A 380 -2.27 -28.58 4.41
C GLY A 380 -2.16 -29.46 5.65
N ARG A 381 -2.82 -30.61 5.60
CA ARG A 381 -2.52 -31.72 6.51
C ARG A 381 -1.12 -32.20 6.17
N THR A 382 -0.22 -32.02 7.13
CA THR A 382 1.01 -32.79 7.27
C THR A 382 0.68 -34.28 7.29
N ALA A 383 1.30 -35.03 6.38
CA ALA A 383 1.63 -36.44 6.54
C ALA A 383 3.15 -36.52 6.67
#